data_AF-A0A965U5D2-F1
#
_entry.id   AF-A0A965U5D2-F1
#
_cell.length_a   1.000
_cell.length_b   1.000
_cell.length_c   1.000
_cell.angle_alpha   90.00
_cell.angle_beta   90.00
_cell.angle_gamma   90.00
#
_symmetry.space_group_name_H-M   'P 1'
#
loop_
_entity.id
_entity.type
_entity.pdbx_description
1 polymer ?
#
loop_
_entity_poly.entity_id
_entity_poly.type
_entity_poly.pdbx_seq_one_letter_code
_entity_poly.pdbx_strand_id
1 'polypeptide(L)' 'MCVMAKKTIEDIQVSGKKVLVRCDFNVPLDENKMITDENRIRGALPTIKYLMEHGARVILCSHLGRPKGEFNMKYSLKP' A
#
# COMPACT_ATOMS: atom_id res chain seq x y z
N MET A 1 29.07 -1.48 -2.77
CA MET A 1 27.74 -1.14 -2.22
C MET A 1 27.36 0.24 -2.71
N CYS A 2 26.35 0.38 -3.57
CA CYS A 2 25.81 1.69 -3.92
C CYS A 2 24.91 2.13 -2.75
N VAL A 3 25.30 3.14 -1.98
CA VAL A 3 24.46 3.72 -0.93
C VAL A 3 23.38 4.53 -1.61
N MET A 4 22.12 4.10 -1.49
CA MET A 4 20.99 4.85 -2.05
C MET A 4 20.89 6.22 -1.37
N ALA A 5 21.11 7.31 -2.11
CA ALA A 5 20.86 8.69 -1.66
C ALA A 5 19.35 9.02 -1.69
N LYS A 6 18.53 8.20 -1.04
CA LYS A 6 17.07 8.38 -0.96
C LYS A 6 16.68 8.56 0.49
N LYS A 7 15.77 9.50 0.74
CA LYS A 7 15.11 9.63 2.04
C LYS A 7 14.17 8.45 2.25
N THR A 8 14.15 7.97 3.48
CA THR A 8 13.28 6.92 3.97
C THR A 8 12.14 7.52 4.80
N ILE A 9 11.23 6.66 5.27
CA ILE A 9 10.13 7.09 6.14
C ILE A 9 10.63 7.61 7.50
N GLU A 10 11.80 7.17 7.94
CA GLU A 10 12.41 7.54 9.21
C GLU A 10 13.07 8.94 9.17
N ASP A 11 13.35 9.44 7.96
CA ASP A 11 13.97 10.75 7.73
C ASP A 11 12.95 11.91 7.72
N ILE A 12 11.66 11.63 7.94
CA ILE A 12 10.58 12.59 7.70
C ILE A 12 9.70 12.71 8.94
N GLN A 13 9.44 13.95 9.38
CA GLN A 13 8.46 14.19 10.43
C GLN A 13 7.03 14.06 9.88
N VAL A 14 6.28 13.07 10.36
CA VAL A 14 4.94 12.70 9.85
C VAL A 14 3.79 13.04 10.82
N SER A 15 4.09 13.40 12.06
CA SER A 15 3.08 13.71 13.07
C SER A 15 2.15 14.84 12.64
N GLY A 16 0.84 14.62 12.77
CA GLY A 16 -0.21 15.57 12.38
C GLY A 16 -0.41 15.73 10.87
N LYS A 17 0.37 15.04 10.03
CA LYS A 17 0.29 15.16 8.56
C LYS A 17 -0.64 14.11 7.96
N LYS A 18 -1.20 14.41 6.79
CA LYS A 18 -1.87 13.43 5.92
C LYS A 18 -0.83 12.83 4.99
N VAL A 19 -0.62 11.52 5.07
CA VAL A 19 0.40 10.80 4.31
C VAL A 19 -0.28 9.87 3.31
N LEU A 20 -0.06 10.11 2.02
CA LEU A 20 -0.46 9.22 0.95
C LEU A 20 0.62 8.15 0.77
N VAL A 21 0.26 6.89 1.00
CA VAL A 21 1.15 5.74 0.87
C VAL A 21 0.73 4.92 -0.33
N ARG A 22 1.63 4.78 -1.30
CA ARG A 22 1.45 3.91 -2.46
C ARG A 22 1.90 2.50 -2.09
N CYS A 23 0.94 1.66 -1.74
CA CYS A 23 1.16 0.25 -1.41
C CYS A 23 1.10 -0.64 -2.65
N ASP A 24 1.66 -1.83 -2.54
CA ASP A 24 1.53 -2.89 -3.54
C ASP A 24 0.55 -3.96 -3.02
N PHE A 25 -0.74 -3.77 -3.31
CA PHE A 25 -1.80 -4.72 -3.00
C PHE A 25 -2.25 -5.47 -4.25
N ASN A 26 -1.33 -5.66 -5.21
CA ASN A 26 -1.58 -6.50 -6.36
C ASN A 26 -1.47 -7.98 -5.96
N VAL A 27 -2.49 -8.45 -5.25
CA VAL A 27 -2.60 -9.82 -4.73
C VAL A 27 -3.42 -10.70 -5.67
N PRO A 28 -3.08 -12.00 -5.78
CA PRO A 28 -3.91 -12.94 -6.50
C PRO A 28 -5.26 -13.11 -5.78
N LEU A 29 -6.35 -13.06 -6.56
CA LEU A 29 -7.71 -13.35 -6.10
C LEU A 29 -8.19 -14.64 -6.76
N ASP A 30 -8.95 -15.46 -6.03
CA ASP A 30 -9.63 -16.62 -6.58
C ASP A 30 -10.92 -16.24 -7.33
N GLU A 31 -11.65 -17.25 -7.83
CA GLU A 31 -12.92 -17.09 -8.53
C GLU A 31 -14.01 -16.44 -7.67
N ASN A 32 -13.91 -16.58 -6.34
CA ASN A 32 -14.83 -16.00 -5.35
C ASN A 32 -14.36 -14.62 -4.84
N LYS A 33 -13.28 -14.06 -5.42
CA LYS A 33 -12.65 -12.80 -5.00
C LYS A 33 -12.01 -12.84 -3.60
N MET A 34 -11.65 -14.02 -3.13
CA MET A 34 -10.87 -14.20 -1.90
C MET A 34 -9.40 -14.05 -2.20
N ILE A 35 -8.67 -13.39 -1.30
CA ILE A 35 -7.22 -13.23 -1.38
C ILE A 35 -6.57 -14.58 -1.12
N THR A 36 -5.78 -15.09 -2.08
CA THR A 36 -5.09 -16.39 -1.95
C THR A 36 -3.68 -16.27 -1.40
N ASP A 37 -3.08 -15.06 -1.46
CA ASP A 37 -1.77 -14.76 -0.88
C ASP A 37 -1.76 -13.37 -0.22
N GLU A 38 -1.55 -13.34 1.09
CA GLU A 38 -1.52 -12.12 1.91
C GLU A 38 -0.12 -11.50 2.06
N ASN A 39 0.94 -12.12 1.52
CA ASN A 39 2.32 -11.71 1.79
C ASN A 39 2.58 -10.23 1.45
N ARG A 40 2.00 -9.74 0.35
CA ARG A 40 2.13 -8.33 -0.05
C ARG A 40 1.41 -7.37 0.89
N ILE A 41 0.25 -7.77 1.40
CA ILE A 41 -0.52 -6.99 2.38
C ILE A 41 0.26 -6.91 3.69
N ARG A 42 0.74 -8.06 4.17
CA ARG A 42 1.55 -8.15 5.38
C ARG A 42 2.84 -7.35 5.27
N GLY A 43 3.46 -7.30 4.09
CA GLY A 43 4.65 -6.50 3.82
C GLY A 43 4.43 -4.99 3.96
N ALA A 44 3.21 -4.48 3.77
CA ALA A 44 2.90 -3.06 3.94
C ALA A 44 2.61 -2.68 5.40
N LEU A 45 2.27 -3.64 6.26
CA LEU A 45 1.87 -3.40 7.65
C LEU A 45 2.93 -2.64 8.47
N PRO A 46 4.24 -2.93 8.38
CA PRO A 46 5.25 -2.19 9.16
C PRO A 46 5.23 -0.69 8.88
N THR A 47 5.12 -0.30 7.60
CA THR A 47 5.06 1.12 7.21
C THR A 47 3.78 1.79 7.69
N ILE A 48 2.65 1.10 7.58
CA ILE A 48 1.35 1.63 8.03
C ILE A 48 1.36 1.84 9.55
N LYS A 49 1.81 0.84 10.30
CA LYS A 49 1.93 0.91 11.76
C LYS A 49 2.85 2.05 12.19
N TYR A 50 4.03 2.15 11.57
CA TYR A 50 4.97 3.24 11.84
C TYR A 50 4.31 4.61 11.69
N LEU A 51 3.62 4.86 10.56
CA LEU A 51 2.97 6.15 10.32
C LEU A 51 1.84 6.43 11.34
N MET A 52 1.06 5.42 11.69
CA MET A 52 -0.02 5.55 12.68
C MET A 52 0.51 5.83 14.09
N GLU A 53 1.53 5.09 14.53
CA GLU A 53 2.19 5.26 15.84
C GLU A 53 2.82 6.65 15.96
N HIS A 54 3.31 7.23 14.86
CA HIS A 54 3.88 8.58 14.82
C HIS A 54 2.82 9.68 14.61
N GLY A 55 1.53 9.35 14.71
CA GLY A 55 0.43 10.34 14.69
C GLY A 55 0.10 10.91 13.31
N ALA A 56 0.43 10.20 12.23
CA ALA A 56 0.05 10.58 10.89
C ALA A 56 -1.36 10.06 10.54
N ARG A 57 -2.08 10.78 9.68
CA ARG A 57 -3.29 10.28 9.02
C ARG A 57 -2.89 9.57 7.73
N VAL A 58 -3.07 8.26 7.68
CA VAL A 58 -2.63 7.41 6.58
C VAL A 58 -3.73 7.25 5.53
N ILE A 59 -3.38 7.49 4.25
CA ILE A 59 -4.24 7.25 3.09
C ILE A 59 -3.52 6.25 2.20
N LEU A 60 -4.12 5.09 1.94
CA LEU A 60 -3.50 4.03 1.13
C LEU A 60 -4.02 4.09 -0.31
N CYS A 61 -3.11 3.96 -1.27
CA CYS A 61 -3.47 3.76 -2.68
C CYS A 61 -2.70 2.58 -3.26
N SER A 62 -3.34 1.84 -4.16
CA SER A 62 -2.70 0.75 -4.88
C SER A 62 -3.39 0.52 -6.22
N HIS A 63 -2.96 -0.52 -6.94
CA HIS A 63 -3.56 -1.00 -8.16
C HIS A 63 -3.75 -2.51 -8.04
N LEU A 64 -4.75 -3.04 -8.75
CA LEU A 64 -5.00 -4.48 -8.83
C LEU A 64 -5.09 -4.87 -10.32
N GLY A 65 -4.31 -5.86 -10.73
CA GLY A 65 -4.32 -6.35 -12.10
C GLY A 65 -3.96 -5.28 -13.14
N ARG A 66 -4.59 -5.35 -14.32
CA ARG A 66 -4.31 -4.47 -15.47
C ARG A 66 -5.62 -3.89 -16.03
N PRO A 67 -6.17 -2.83 -15.43
CA PRO A 67 -7.44 -2.23 -15.86
C PRO A 67 -7.37 -1.49 -17.20
N LYS A 68 -6.18 -1.33 -17.81
CA LYS A 68 -5.96 -0.65 -19.11
C LYS A 68 -6.60 0.74 -19.23
N GLY A 69 -6.80 1.43 -18.10
CA GLY A 69 -7.40 2.77 -18.07
C GLY A 69 -8.93 2.80 -18.02
N GLU A 70 -9.60 1.64 -18.04
CA GLU A 70 -11.06 1.54 -17.93
C GLU A 70 -11.49 1.21 -16.49
N PHE A 71 -12.63 1.77 -16.09
CA PHE A 71 -13.24 1.41 -14.81
C PHE A 71 -13.85 0.01 -14.90
N ASN A 72 -13.24 -0.95 -14.20
CA ASN A 72 -13.72 -2.33 -14.19
C ASN A 72 -13.79 -2.87 -12.75
N MET A 73 -15.01 -3.20 -12.32
CA MET A 73 -15.31 -3.72 -10.98
C MET A 73 -14.58 -5.02 -10.64
N LYS A 74 -14.08 -5.76 -11.65
CA LYS A 74 -13.23 -6.94 -11.45
C LYS A 74 -11.89 -6.61 -10.78
N TYR A 75 -11.36 -5.41 -11.02
CA TYR A 75 -10.09 -4.94 -10.47
C TYR A 75 -10.28 -4.00 -9.26
N SER A 76 -11.43 -4.10 -8.59
CA SER A 76 -11.71 -3.31 -7.39
C SER A 76 -10.88 -3.80 -6.19
N LEU A 77 -10.38 -2.85 -5.39
CA LEU A 77 -9.68 -3.08 -4.12
C LEU A 77 -10.64 -3.20 -2.91
N LYS A 78 -11.94 -3.38 -3.16
CA LYS A 78 -12.97 -3.49 -2.10
C LYS A 78 -12.86 -4.77 -1.23
N PRO A 79 -12.56 -5.96 -1.78
CA PRO A 79 -12.35 -7.16 -0.97
C PRO A 79 -11.23 -6.93 0.06
#